data_AF-A0A366LPQ9-F1
#
_entry.id   AF-A0A366LPQ9-F1
#
_cell.length_a   1.000
_cell.length_b   1.000
_cell.length_c   1.000
_cell.angle_alpha   90.00
_cell.angle_beta   90.00
_cell.angle_gamma   90.00
#
_symmetry.space_group_name_H-M   'P 1'
#
loop_
_entity.id
_entity.type
_entity.pdbx_description
1 polymer ?
#
loop_
_entity_poly.entity_id
_entity_poly.type
_entity_poly.pdbx_seq_one_letter_code
_entity_poly.pdbx_strand_id
1 'polypeptide(L)'
;MRLAVEAVLDGLGLPVPWTIFDIDWTPGSPLPMTVTVGPRPREAVVAYCDPHGPWPETVVRLASDLQDHACEVHWGRPFPPCPGHTHPLATGVAGGVAVWECPVSPRHHRSPILPDGTP
;
A
#
# COMPACT_ATOMS: atom_id res chain seq x y z
N MET A 1 -8.87 7.90 -3.62
CA MET A 1 -7.59 7.32 -4.09
C MET A 1 -6.36 8.04 -3.58
N ARG A 2 -6.09 9.31 -3.93
CA ARG A 2 -4.86 10.02 -3.52
C ARG A 2 -4.51 9.85 -2.03
N LEU A 3 -5.46 10.09 -1.13
CA LEU A 3 -5.29 9.91 0.32
C LEU A 3 -4.88 8.48 0.70
N ALA A 4 -5.40 7.46 0.00
CA ALA A 4 -5.01 6.07 0.25
C ALA A 4 -3.58 5.79 -0.21
N VAL A 5 -3.17 6.34 -1.35
CA VAL A 5 -1.78 6.24 -1.81
C VAL A 5 -0.84 6.90 -0.80
N GLU A 6 -1.16 8.10 -0.33
CA GLU A 6 -0.38 8.81 0.69
C GLU A 6 -0.28 8.01 1.99
N ALA A 7 -1.41 7.49 2.49
CA ALA A 7 -1.43 6.67 3.70
C ALA A 7 -0.63 5.37 3.57
N VAL A 8 -0.67 4.72 2.40
CA VAL A 8 0.17 3.54 2.11
C VAL A 8 1.64 3.91 2.12
N LEU A 9 2.04 4.98 1.43
CA LEU A 9 3.43 5.42 1.35
C LEU A 9 3.98 5.82 2.73
N ASP A 10 3.18 6.50 3.54
CA ASP A 10 3.50 6.82 4.93
C ASP A 10 3.65 5.55 5.77
N GLY A 11 2.70 4.61 5.62
CA GLY A 11 2.70 3.33 6.33
C GLY A 11 3.91 2.44 5.99
N LEU A 12 4.41 2.49 4.75
CA LEU A 12 5.62 1.77 4.34
C LEU A 12 6.88 2.29 5.06
N GLY A 13 6.90 3.55 5.50
CA GLY A 13 8.04 4.11 6.24
C GLY A 13 9.35 4.08 5.45
N LEU A 14 9.28 4.39 4.15
CA LEU A 14 10.42 4.27 3.24
C LEU A 14 11.58 5.20 3.64
N PRO A 15 12.86 4.78 3.47
CA PRO A 15 14.02 5.61 3.86
C PRO A 15 14.13 6.90 3.05
N VAL A 16 13.71 6.85 1.79
CA VAL A 16 13.53 8.01 0.91
C VAL A 16 12.05 8.07 0.58
N PRO A 17 11.35 9.17 0.94
CA PRO A 17 9.93 9.30 0.65
C PRO A 17 9.66 9.18 -0.85
N TRP A 18 8.72 8.32 -1.20
CA TRP A 18 8.18 8.27 -2.55
C TRP A 18 7.10 9.33 -2.70
N THR A 19 6.99 9.89 -3.90
CA THR A 19 5.95 10.86 -4.25
C THR A 19 5.04 10.30 -5.33
N ILE A 20 3.80 10.79 -5.36
CA ILE A 20 2.83 10.47 -6.41
C ILE A 20 3.16 11.31 -7.65
N PHE A 21 3.51 10.66 -8.75
CA PHE A 21 3.72 11.31 -10.04
C PHE A 21 2.42 11.37 -10.85
N ASP A 22 1.62 10.30 -10.82
CA ASP A 22 0.37 10.23 -11.55
C ASP A 22 -0.65 9.28 -10.91
N ILE A 23 -1.93 9.57 -11.14
CA ILE A 23 -3.05 8.66 -10.84
C ILE A 23 -3.94 8.68 -12.07
N ASP A 24 -3.82 7.66 -12.91
CA ASP A 24 -4.59 7.54 -14.14
C ASP A 24 -5.80 6.64 -13.92
N TRP A 25 -6.98 7.23 -14.09
CA TRP A 25 -8.25 6.53 -14.07
C TRP A 25 -9.31 7.30 -14.85
N THR A 26 -10.05 6.55 -15.67
CA THR A 26 -11.25 7.04 -16.34
C THR A 26 -12.50 6.38 -15.74
N PRO A 27 -13.48 7.14 -15.21
CA PRO A 27 -14.74 6.58 -14.71
C PRO A 27 -15.44 5.70 -15.75
N GLY A 28 -15.86 4.51 -15.33
CA GLY A 28 -16.51 3.53 -16.22
C GLY A 28 -15.56 2.78 -17.16
N SER A 29 -14.25 3.04 -17.11
CA SER A 29 -13.25 2.24 -17.83
C SER A 29 -13.23 0.80 -17.31
N PRO A 30 -13.09 -0.20 -18.21
CA PRO A 30 -12.82 -1.59 -17.82
C PRO A 30 -11.36 -1.82 -17.44
N LEU A 31 -10.47 -0.84 -17.66
CA LEU A 31 -9.06 -0.92 -17.28
C LEU A 31 -8.87 -0.61 -15.78
N PRO A 32 -7.89 -1.24 -15.13
CA PRO A 32 -7.55 -0.89 -13.75
C PRO A 32 -7.10 0.57 -13.65
N MET A 33 -7.33 1.17 -12.49
CA MET A 33 -6.69 2.43 -12.13
C MET A 33 -5.20 2.16 -11.92
N THR A 34 -4.37 3.07 -12.40
CA THR A 34 -2.92 2.99 -12.19
C THR A 34 -2.45 4.15 -11.31
N VAL A 35 -1.50 3.86 -10.44
CA VAL A 35 -0.87 4.84 -9.56
C VAL A 35 0.63 4.78 -9.79
N THR A 36 1.20 5.87 -10.28
CA THR A 36 2.65 5.97 -10.52
C THR A 36 3.32 6.71 -9.37
N VAL A 37 4.23 6.04 -8.68
CA VAL A 37 4.96 6.59 -7.52
C VAL A 37 6.44 6.29 -7.59
N GLY A 38 7.25 7.03 -6.84
CA GLY A 38 8.67 6.71 -6.67
C GLY A 38 9.44 7.86 -6.05
N PRO A 39 10.75 7.68 -5.77
CA PRO A 39 11.57 8.75 -5.23
C PRO A 39 11.90 9.81 -6.29
N ARG A 40 11.93 9.41 -7.58
CA ARG A 40 12.19 10.24 -8.75
C ARG A 40 11.50 9.64 -9.98
N PRO A 41 11.18 10.44 -11.03
CA PRO A 41 10.46 9.93 -12.21
C PRO A 41 11.13 8.75 -12.93
N ARG A 42 12.47 8.68 -12.93
CA ARG A 42 13.22 7.57 -13.57
C ARG A 42 13.22 6.26 -12.76
N GLU A 43 12.79 6.33 -11.51
CA GLU A 43 12.75 5.24 -10.54
C GLU A 43 11.29 4.96 -10.15
N ALA A 44 10.34 5.40 -10.99
CA ALA A 44 8.92 5.24 -10.72
C ALA A 44 8.46 3.80 -10.94
N VAL A 45 7.55 3.36 -10.10
CA VAL A 45 6.82 2.10 -10.20
C VAL A 45 5.34 2.40 -10.40
N VAL A 46 4.62 1.44 -10.97
CA VAL A 46 3.19 1.56 -11.26
C VAL A 46 2.45 0.49 -10.48
N ALA A 47 1.59 0.92 -9.56
CA ALA A 47 0.67 0.04 -8.87
C ALA A 47 -0.70 0.01 -9.56
N TYR A 48 -1.35 -1.15 -9.49
CA TYR A 48 -2.65 -1.39 -10.09
C TYR A 48 -3.71 -1.62 -9.03
N CYS A 49 -4.86 -0.95 -9.17
CA CYS A 49 -5.99 -1.17 -8.28
C CYS A 49 -7.31 -1.19 -9.05
N ASP A 50 -8.27 -1.95 -8.53
CA ASP A 50 -9.64 -1.99 -9.06
C ASP A 50 -10.47 -0.89 -8.38
N PRO A 51 -10.84 0.18 -9.09
CA PRO A 51 -11.61 1.28 -8.52
C PRO A 51 -13.10 0.93 -8.33
N HIS A 52 -13.57 -0.21 -8.86
CA HIS A 52 -14.96 -0.65 -8.75
C HIS A 52 -15.15 -1.72 -7.66
N GLY A 53 -14.04 -2.24 -7.12
CA GLY A 53 -14.05 -3.18 -5.99
C GLY A 53 -14.47 -2.51 -4.67
N PRO A 54 -14.76 -3.31 -3.62
CA PRO A 54 -15.00 -2.75 -2.31
C PRO A 54 -13.73 -2.06 -1.79
N TRP A 55 -13.91 -0.91 -1.17
CA TRP A 55 -12.82 0.03 -0.91
C TRP A 55 -11.68 -0.53 -0.04
N PRO A 56 -11.91 -1.25 1.07
CA PRO A 56 -10.83 -1.85 1.86
C PRO A 56 -9.96 -2.80 1.04
N GLU A 57 -10.56 -3.60 0.17
CA GLU A 57 -9.88 -4.53 -0.73
C GLU A 57 -9.06 -3.80 -1.79
N THR A 58 -9.58 -2.70 -2.34
CA THR A 58 -8.84 -1.80 -3.24
C THR A 58 -7.59 -1.23 -2.55
N VAL A 59 -7.71 -0.80 -1.29
CA VAL A 59 -6.59 -0.27 -0.49
C VAL A 59 -5.58 -1.37 -0.16
N VAL A 60 -6.02 -2.56 0.24
CA VAL A 60 -5.16 -3.72 0.49
C VAL A 60 -4.37 -4.09 -0.76
N ARG A 61 -5.02 -4.10 -1.93
CA ARG A 61 -4.34 -4.41 -3.19
C ARG A 61 -3.28 -3.38 -3.55
N LEU A 62 -3.62 -2.09 -3.45
CA LEU A 62 -2.69 -0.98 -3.64
C LEU A 62 -1.49 -1.09 -2.69
N ALA A 63 -1.76 -1.36 -1.41
CA ALA A 63 -0.75 -1.49 -0.37
C ALA A 63 0.22 -2.66 -0.63
N SER A 64 -0.32 -3.81 -1.03
CA SER A 64 0.49 -4.99 -1.36
C SER A 64 1.39 -4.72 -2.57
N ASP A 65 0.85 -4.12 -3.63
CA ASP A 65 1.60 -3.88 -4.88
C ASP A 65 2.76 -2.87 -4.65
N LEU A 66 2.47 -1.80 -3.90
CA LEU A 66 3.49 -0.81 -3.51
C LEU A 66 4.51 -1.39 -2.51
N GLN A 67 4.08 -2.24 -1.60
CA GLN A 67 4.97 -2.96 -0.68
C GLN A 67 5.94 -3.87 -1.44
N ASP A 68 5.45 -4.63 -2.41
CA ASP A 68 6.28 -5.55 -3.19
C ASP A 68 7.37 -4.75 -3.93
N HIS A 69 6.98 -3.68 -4.62
CA HIS A 69 7.94 -2.79 -5.27
C HIS A 69 8.95 -2.16 -4.29
N ALA A 70 8.49 -1.71 -3.12
CA ALA A 70 9.39 -1.17 -2.10
C ALA A 70 10.40 -2.23 -1.63
N CYS A 71 9.94 -3.44 -1.34
CA CYS A 71 10.79 -4.55 -0.95
C CYS A 71 11.81 -4.88 -2.05
N GLU A 72 11.40 -4.92 -3.32
CA GLU A 72 12.25 -5.19 -4.48
C GLU A 72 13.35 -4.13 -4.65
N VAL A 73 12.97 -2.84 -4.66
CA VAL A 73 13.89 -1.70 -4.83
C VAL A 73 14.91 -1.63 -3.69
N HIS A 74 14.54 -2.12 -2.50
CA HIS A 74 15.39 -2.12 -1.32
C HIS A 74 15.93 -3.53 -0.96
N TRP A 75 16.09 -4.39 -1.95
CA TRP A 75 16.78 -5.69 -1.85
C TRP A 75 16.23 -6.61 -0.75
N GLY A 76 14.90 -6.69 -0.64
CA GLY A 76 14.19 -7.57 0.29
C GLY A 76 14.08 -7.04 1.72
N ARG A 77 14.43 -5.77 1.97
CA ARG A 77 14.17 -5.13 3.27
C ARG A 77 12.65 -5.13 3.56
N PRO A 78 12.19 -5.49 4.77
CA PRO A 78 10.77 -5.57 5.08
C PRO A 78 10.14 -4.18 5.27
N PHE A 79 9.02 -3.92 4.58
CA PHE A 79 8.25 -2.68 4.69
C PHE A 79 6.74 -2.94 4.77
N PRO A 80 6.00 -2.31 5.70
CA PRO A 80 6.54 -1.92 6.99
C PRO A 80 7.13 -3.14 7.71
N PRO A 81 8.21 -2.96 8.50
CA PRO A 81 8.76 -4.06 9.27
C PRO A 81 7.78 -4.49 10.37
N CYS A 82 7.57 -5.79 10.53
CA CYS A 82 6.83 -6.30 11.68
C CYS A 82 7.63 -6.06 12.96
N PRO A 83 7.09 -5.38 13.99
CA PRO A 83 7.82 -5.12 15.23
C PRO A 83 8.35 -6.41 15.86
N GLY A 84 9.65 -6.49 16.12
CA GLY A 84 10.28 -7.66 16.75
C GLY A 84 10.48 -8.89 15.85
N HIS A 85 10.09 -8.85 14.57
CA HIS A 85 10.31 -9.93 13.61
C HIS A 85 11.10 -9.44 12.38
N THR A 86 11.57 -10.38 11.55
CA THR A 86 12.41 -10.09 10.36
C THR A 86 11.62 -10.02 9.05
N HIS A 87 10.30 -10.17 9.09
CA HIS A 87 9.42 -10.16 7.91
C HIS A 87 8.62 -8.85 7.81
N PRO A 88 8.11 -8.48 6.61
CA PRO A 88 7.17 -7.38 6.49
C PRO A 88 5.85 -7.70 7.22
N LEU A 89 5.08 -6.68 7.55
CA LEU A 89 3.65 -6.86 7.82
C LEU A 89 2.93 -7.21 6.52
N ALA A 90 1.98 -8.12 6.57
CA ALA A 90 1.10 -8.41 5.45
C ALA A 90 -0.05 -7.41 5.40
N THR A 91 -0.61 -7.19 4.22
CA THR A 91 -1.85 -6.43 4.05
C THR A 91 -3.06 -7.35 4.17
N GLY A 92 -4.14 -6.89 4.80
CA GLY A 92 -5.37 -7.67 4.91
C GLY A 92 -6.60 -6.80 5.21
N VAL A 93 -7.77 -7.42 5.26
CA VAL A 93 -9.02 -6.76 5.71
C VAL A 93 -9.44 -7.35 7.05
N ALA A 94 -9.60 -6.50 8.05
CA ALA A 94 -10.05 -6.89 9.38
C ALA A 94 -11.18 -5.97 9.84
N GLY A 95 -12.37 -6.53 10.12
CA GLY A 95 -13.53 -5.74 10.55
C GLY A 95 -13.99 -4.70 9.51
N GLY A 96 -13.80 -4.98 8.21
CA GLY A 96 -14.11 -4.04 7.13
C GLY A 96 -13.08 -2.92 6.94
N VAL A 97 -11.92 -3.00 7.60
CA VAL A 97 -10.85 -2.01 7.50
C VAL A 97 -9.61 -2.65 6.87
N ALA A 98 -8.98 -1.94 5.94
CA ALA A 98 -7.68 -2.32 5.40
C ALA A 98 -6.60 -2.15 6.47
N VAL A 99 -5.82 -3.20 6.74
CA VAL A 99 -4.83 -3.24 7.82
C VAL A 99 -3.46 -3.74 7.35
N TRP A 100 -2.42 -3.26 8.02
CA TRP A 100 -1.13 -3.95 8.14
C TRP A 100 -1.21 -4.92 9.32
N GLU A 101 -0.84 -6.18 9.12
CA GLU A 101 -0.87 -7.18 10.20
C GLU A 101 0.29 -8.17 10.13
N CYS A 102 0.65 -8.72 11.29
CA CYS A 102 1.69 -9.74 11.36
C CYS A 102 1.19 -11.04 10.71
N PRO A 103 1.86 -11.54 9.64
CA PRO A 103 1.42 -12.75 8.93
C PRO A 103 1.55 -14.02 9.79
N VAL A 104 2.45 -14.03 10.76
CA VAL A 104 2.68 -15.19 11.65
C VAL A 104 1.69 -15.23 12.81
N SER A 105 1.32 -14.05 13.33
CA SER A 105 0.41 -13.93 14.48
C SER A 105 -0.32 -12.60 14.41
N PRO A 106 -1.55 -12.53 13.84
CA PRO A 106 -2.28 -11.29 13.70
C PRO A 106 -2.56 -10.55 15.03
N ARG A 107 -2.54 -11.26 16.17
CA ARG A 107 -2.67 -10.67 17.51
C ARG A 107 -1.41 -9.94 17.98
N HIS A 108 -0.24 -10.25 17.40
CA HIS A 108 1.03 -9.63 17.75
C HIS A 108 1.09 -8.17 17.29
N HIS A 109 0.68 -7.91 16.05
CA HIS A 109 0.59 -6.57 15.52
C HIS A 109 -0.49 -6.48 14.46
N ARG A 110 -1.33 -5.44 14.58
CA ARG A 110 -2.29 -5.02 13.57
C ARG A 110 -2.49 -3.51 13.69
N SER A 111 -2.47 -2.81 12.57
CA SER A 111 -2.75 -1.37 12.49
C SER A 111 -3.52 -1.05 11.21
N PRO A 112 -4.43 -0.06 11.22
CA PRO A 112 -5.12 0.35 10.00
C PRO A 112 -4.15 1.02 9.02
N ILE A 113 -4.41 0.82 7.71
CA ILE A 113 -3.65 1.49 6.64
C ILE A 113 -4.09 2.95 6.52
N LEU A 114 -5.40 3.18 6.53
CA LEU A 114 -5.98 4.52 6.48
C LEU A 114 -6.16 5.09 7.90
N PRO A 115 -5.99 6.41 8.10
CA PRO A 115 -6.38 7.07 9.34
C PRO A 115 -7.88 6.91 9.64
N ASP A 116 -8.24 6.88 10.92
CA ASP A 116 -9.64 6.84 11.36
C ASP A 116 -10.46 7.98 10.72
N GLY A 117 -11.65 7.64 10.22
CA GLY A 117 -12.55 8.61 9.58
C GLY A 117 -12.24 8.93 8.11
N THR A 118 -11.22 8.29 7.52
CA THR A 118 -11.03 8.30 6.07
C THR A 118 -12.05 7.36 5.42
N PRO A 119 -12.89 7.85 4.47
CA PRO A 119 -13.89 7.02 3.80
C PRO A 119 -13.25 5.88 3.00
#